data_AF-A0A6B2L4G0-F1
#
_entry.id   AF-A0A6B2L4G0-F1
#
_cell.length_a   1.000
_cell.length_b   1.000
_cell.length_c   1.000
_cell.angle_alpha   90.00
_cell.angle_beta   90.00
_cell.angle_gamma   90.00
#
_symmetry.space_group_name_H-M   'P 1'
#
loop_
_entity.id
_entity.type
_entity.pdbx_description
1 polymer ?
#
loop_
_entity_poly.entity_id
_entity_poly.type
_entity_poly.pdbx_seq_one_letter_code
_entity_poly.pdbx_strand_id
1 'polypeptide(L)'
;MEGPNDQDNQTKALDRVAARSISLFPLSAVTNNEIGGPNTDRYKLFMFRNRVVFTLADGFGRGLKGARAAEIATRTVINHLKEQNTIVDQKQAGKEILNVIATAHEALLQAEKYSYPEKDGTFDNPATVSLMAGIIMEIQHPNPPAANPSKSPTKKRKTWSLMVASVGSCKAFHYSSRKKVVTQMAYGHPQRFFSNLDPGGRIGPFINNSCPDLRNFFLYMCPCLEEDFIFVVSNGVADNLDPEILGLCPEDLAEISQTPSFSQRISKMLDTKKPQQQPQPQLPPGASPTASPSNNSATTKEPTPDPAPSAAPTKLNLPEDWEDLNPVIRNALKSEYAVQTLNQIINHISNLTPSTLVDSLLDYSSNVTKERRNFLKKYPHRKPPKQSKAYPGHLDHATAICFEIKRPKVPAPSPAQI
;
A
#
# COMPACT_ATOMS: atom_id res chain seq x y z
N MET A 1 -15.57 -6.49 -11.32
CA MET A 1 -15.87 -6.91 -9.93
C MET A 1 -15.81 -5.66 -9.08
N GLU A 2 -16.77 -5.48 -8.19
CA GLU A 2 -16.85 -4.32 -7.30
C GLU A 2 -17.50 -4.70 -5.98
N GLY A 3 -17.23 -3.94 -4.93
CA GLY A 3 -17.85 -4.07 -3.61
C GLY A 3 -17.22 -3.10 -2.59
N PRO A 4 -17.57 -3.23 -1.30
CA PRO A 4 -18.69 -4.00 -0.79
C PRO A 4 -20.04 -3.48 -1.27
N ASN A 5 -20.97 -4.39 -1.54
CA ASN A 5 -22.40 -4.09 -1.59
C ASN A 5 -23.11 -4.80 -0.41
N ASP A 6 -24.42 -4.57 -0.24
CA ASP A 6 -25.19 -5.13 0.88
C ASP A 6 -25.23 -6.68 0.92
N GLN A 7 -24.73 -7.35 -0.12
CA GLN A 7 -24.61 -8.80 -0.22
C GLN A 7 -23.16 -9.33 -0.19
N ASP A 8 -22.15 -8.50 0.15
CA ASP A 8 -20.73 -8.92 0.26
C ASP A 8 -20.44 -9.74 1.54
N ASN A 9 -21.23 -10.77 1.82
CA ASN A 9 -20.99 -11.67 2.95
C ASN A 9 -19.93 -12.76 2.65
N GLN A 10 -19.59 -12.98 1.37
CA GLN A 10 -18.66 -13.99 0.90
C GLN A 10 -17.58 -13.41 -0.02
N THR A 11 -16.48 -14.15 -0.16
CA THR A 11 -15.39 -13.79 -1.07
C THR A 11 -15.86 -13.87 -2.53
N LYS A 12 -15.76 -12.73 -3.23
CA LYS A 12 -15.99 -12.69 -4.67
C LYS A 12 -14.74 -13.15 -5.39
N ALA A 13 -14.86 -14.17 -6.23
CA ALA A 13 -13.74 -14.75 -6.95
C ALA A 13 -14.00 -14.83 -8.45
N LEU A 14 -12.96 -14.56 -9.24
CA LEU A 14 -12.84 -14.87 -10.66
C LEU A 14 -11.54 -15.66 -10.85
N ASP A 15 -11.30 -16.21 -12.04
CA ASP A 15 -10.20 -17.17 -12.33
C ASP A 15 -8.83 -16.82 -11.69
N ARG A 16 -8.46 -15.54 -11.64
CA ARG A 16 -7.17 -15.06 -11.13
C ARG A 16 -7.25 -13.92 -10.12
N VAL A 17 -8.44 -13.63 -9.60
CA VAL A 17 -8.63 -12.50 -8.67
C VAL A 17 -9.72 -12.82 -7.65
N ALA A 18 -9.49 -12.45 -6.40
CA ALA A 18 -10.51 -12.49 -5.36
C ALA A 18 -10.53 -11.17 -4.59
N ALA A 19 -11.70 -10.81 -4.06
CA ALA A 19 -11.86 -9.67 -3.19
C ALA A 19 -12.96 -9.89 -2.16
N ARG A 20 -12.80 -9.32 -0.98
CA ARG A 20 -13.80 -9.31 0.08
C ARG A 20 -13.58 -8.13 1.02
N SER A 21 -14.66 -7.63 1.59
CA SER A 21 -14.66 -6.66 2.67
C SER A 21 -15.51 -7.18 3.83
N ILE A 22 -15.07 -6.96 5.06
CA ILE A 22 -15.82 -7.28 6.28
C ILE A 22 -15.79 -6.09 7.25
N SER A 23 -16.73 -6.05 8.18
CA SER A 23 -16.70 -5.14 9.32
C SER A 23 -16.04 -5.84 10.51
N LEU A 24 -14.98 -5.23 11.07
CA LEU A 24 -14.40 -5.67 12.34
C LEU A 24 -15.16 -5.06 13.53
N PHE A 25 -16.20 -4.24 13.31
CA PHE A 25 -17.03 -3.74 14.40
C PHE A 25 -17.96 -4.83 14.95
N PRO A 26 -18.27 -4.82 16.26
CA PRO A 26 -19.35 -5.66 16.76
C PRO A 26 -20.72 -5.14 16.29
N LEU A 27 -21.70 -6.03 16.27
CA LEU A 27 -23.11 -5.65 16.11
C LEU A 27 -23.62 -4.92 17.36
N SER A 28 -24.49 -3.95 17.16
CA SER A 28 -25.22 -3.26 18.21
C SER A 28 -26.16 -4.22 18.92
N ALA A 29 -26.06 -4.30 20.25
CA ALA A 29 -26.97 -5.12 21.06
C ALA A 29 -28.43 -4.63 21.00
N VAL A 30 -28.66 -3.36 20.61
CA VAL A 30 -30.00 -2.74 20.57
C VAL A 30 -30.62 -2.83 19.18
N THR A 31 -29.88 -2.46 18.15
CA THR A 31 -30.40 -2.36 16.77
C THR A 31 -30.06 -3.55 15.91
N ASN A 32 -29.19 -4.46 16.38
CA ASN A 32 -28.58 -5.54 15.61
C ASN A 32 -27.85 -5.09 14.34
N ASN A 33 -27.63 -3.78 14.17
CA ASN A 33 -26.87 -3.19 13.06
C ASN A 33 -25.39 -3.05 13.43
N GLU A 34 -24.51 -3.02 12.44
CA GLU A 34 -23.09 -2.77 12.65
C GLU A 34 -22.84 -1.36 13.24
N ILE A 35 -22.08 -1.28 14.34
CA ILE A 35 -21.78 -0.01 15.06
C ILE A 35 -20.85 0.92 14.23
N GLY A 36 -20.31 0.44 13.12
CA GLY A 36 -19.46 1.20 12.18
C GLY A 36 -20.09 1.50 10.83
N GLY A 37 -21.32 1.04 10.58
CA GLY A 37 -21.93 1.09 9.25
C GLY A 37 -22.32 2.50 8.77
N PRO A 38 -22.50 2.69 7.45
CA PRO A 38 -22.18 1.72 6.38
C PRO A 38 -20.67 1.56 6.19
N ASN A 39 -20.29 0.45 5.54
CA ASN A 39 -18.89 0.20 5.18
C ASN A 39 -18.35 1.34 4.30
N THR A 40 -17.20 1.89 4.69
CA THR A 40 -16.56 3.05 4.05
C THR A 40 -15.45 2.66 3.08
N ASP A 41 -15.04 1.40 3.06
CA ASP A 41 -14.18 0.86 2.02
C ASP A 41 -14.94 0.71 0.70
N ARG A 42 -14.29 0.94 -0.43
CA ARG A 42 -14.78 0.55 -1.76
C ARG A 42 -13.64 -0.03 -2.57
N TYR A 43 -13.90 -1.11 -3.27
CA TYR A 43 -13.01 -1.67 -4.26
C TYR A 43 -13.72 -1.85 -5.60
N LYS A 44 -12.99 -1.60 -6.67
CA LYS A 44 -13.46 -1.88 -8.03
C LYS A 44 -12.30 -2.39 -8.87
N LEU A 45 -12.58 -3.33 -9.76
CA LEU A 45 -11.62 -3.84 -10.72
C LEU A 45 -12.26 -4.27 -12.02
N PHE A 46 -11.50 -4.11 -13.09
CA PHE A 46 -11.88 -4.52 -14.44
C PHE A 46 -10.74 -5.32 -15.07
N MET A 47 -11.06 -6.51 -15.57
CA MET A 47 -10.08 -7.39 -16.19
C MET A 47 -10.20 -7.33 -17.71
N PHE A 48 -9.08 -7.02 -18.35
CA PHE A 48 -8.86 -7.20 -19.78
C PHE A 48 -8.10 -8.51 -20.03
N ARG A 49 -7.93 -8.88 -21.30
CA ARG A 49 -7.16 -10.05 -21.70
C ARG A 49 -5.68 -9.95 -21.29
N ASN A 50 -5.08 -8.78 -21.43
CA ASN A 50 -3.64 -8.53 -21.23
C ASN A 50 -3.31 -7.68 -20.00
N ARG A 51 -4.33 -7.15 -19.30
CA ARG A 51 -4.13 -6.31 -18.12
C ARG A 51 -5.31 -6.39 -17.15
N VAL A 52 -5.08 -5.97 -15.92
CA VAL A 52 -6.12 -5.74 -14.90
C VAL A 52 -5.94 -4.33 -14.39
N VAL A 53 -7.03 -3.59 -14.28
CA VAL A 53 -7.06 -2.28 -13.62
C VAL A 53 -7.88 -2.42 -12.34
N PHE A 54 -7.40 -1.84 -11.25
CA PHE A 54 -8.06 -1.96 -9.95
C PHE A 54 -7.90 -0.68 -9.14
N THR A 55 -8.77 -0.55 -8.15
CA THR A 55 -8.70 0.50 -7.14
C THR A 55 -9.27 0.02 -5.83
N LEU A 56 -8.72 0.53 -4.75
CA LEU A 56 -9.18 0.37 -3.37
C LEU A 56 -9.17 1.75 -2.72
N ALA A 57 -10.29 2.14 -2.12
CA ALA A 57 -10.41 3.36 -1.36
C ALA A 57 -11.00 3.07 0.02
N ASP A 58 -10.56 3.83 1.01
CA ASP A 58 -11.14 3.87 2.36
C ASP A 58 -11.58 5.32 2.61
N GLY A 59 -12.90 5.50 2.78
CA GLY A 59 -13.51 6.79 3.03
C GLY A 59 -13.27 7.28 4.46
N PHE A 60 -12.74 8.49 4.61
CA PHE A 60 -12.42 9.03 5.94
C PHE A 60 -13.67 9.34 6.75
N GLY A 61 -13.66 8.91 8.02
CA GLY A 61 -14.81 9.01 8.92
C GLY A 61 -15.80 7.86 8.73
N ARG A 62 -16.75 7.72 9.66
CA ARG A 62 -17.85 6.75 9.55
C ARG A 62 -19.03 7.39 8.85
N GLY A 63 -19.95 6.58 8.33
CA GLY A 63 -21.21 7.07 7.78
C GLY A 63 -21.25 7.13 6.26
N LEU A 64 -22.38 7.63 5.75
CA LEU A 64 -22.67 7.71 4.32
C LEU A 64 -21.70 8.61 3.56
N LYS A 65 -21.20 9.70 4.19
CA LYS A 65 -20.26 10.63 3.54
C LYS A 65 -18.96 9.94 3.12
N GLY A 66 -18.32 9.21 4.03
CA GLY A 66 -17.10 8.44 3.75
C GLY A 66 -17.34 7.36 2.69
N ALA A 67 -18.40 6.58 2.85
CA ALA A 67 -18.79 5.53 1.89
C ALA A 67 -19.05 6.08 0.48
N ARG A 68 -19.72 7.23 0.37
CA ARG A 68 -19.99 7.91 -0.91
C ARG A 68 -18.72 8.49 -1.52
N ALA A 69 -17.81 9.04 -0.71
CA ALA A 69 -16.52 9.54 -1.18
C ALA A 69 -15.69 8.40 -1.80
N ALA A 70 -15.60 7.26 -1.12
CA ALA A 70 -14.92 6.07 -1.62
C ALA A 70 -15.57 5.55 -2.92
N GLU A 71 -16.90 5.56 -3.02
CA GLU A 71 -17.61 5.15 -4.24
C GLU A 71 -17.32 6.10 -5.42
N ILE A 72 -17.34 7.42 -5.18
CA ILE A 72 -17.01 8.43 -6.20
C ILE A 72 -15.57 8.23 -6.69
N ALA A 73 -14.61 8.14 -5.76
CA ALA A 73 -13.20 8.00 -6.11
C ALA A 73 -12.95 6.72 -6.91
N THR A 74 -13.43 5.56 -6.44
CA THR A 74 -13.19 4.28 -7.10
C THR A 74 -13.87 4.19 -8.46
N ARG A 75 -15.11 4.69 -8.59
CA ARG A 75 -15.83 4.73 -9.87
C ARG A 75 -15.10 5.60 -10.89
N THR A 76 -14.64 6.79 -10.48
CA THR A 76 -13.87 7.70 -11.33
C THR A 76 -12.58 7.06 -11.83
N VAL A 77 -11.81 6.42 -10.93
CA VAL A 77 -10.56 5.74 -11.29
C VAL A 77 -10.81 4.63 -12.32
N ILE A 78 -11.78 3.75 -12.08
CA ILE A 78 -12.03 2.63 -12.99
C ILE A 78 -12.57 3.08 -14.33
N ASN A 79 -13.49 4.05 -14.38
CA ASN A 79 -13.99 4.57 -15.63
C ASN A 79 -12.86 5.17 -16.46
N HIS A 80 -12.00 5.99 -15.85
CA HIS A 80 -10.84 6.58 -16.52
C HIS A 80 -9.93 5.49 -17.11
N LEU A 81 -9.49 4.52 -16.31
CA LEU A 81 -8.54 3.47 -16.76
C LEU A 81 -9.17 2.50 -17.76
N LYS A 82 -10.48 2.24 -17.66
CA LYS A 82 -11.18 1.32 -18.55
C LYS A 82 -11.19 1.84 -19.99
N GLU A 83 -11.31 3.15 -20.17
CA GLU A 83 -11.37 3.81 -21.47
C GLU A 83 -9.99 3.92 -22.16
N GLN A 84 -8.89 3.75 -21.42
CA GLN A 84 -7.53 3.86 -21.96
C GLN A 84 -7.07 2.61 -22.71
N ASN A 85 -7.60 2.37 -23.91
CA ASN A 85 -7.16 1.25 -24.77
C ASN A 85 -5.69 1.36 -25.24
N THR A 86 -5.07 2.53 -25.06
CA THR A 86 -3.69 2.84 -25.48
C THR A 86 -2.62 2.32 -24.54
N ILE A 87 -2.93 1.99 -23.27
CA ILE A 87 -1.91 1.54 -22.32
C ILE A 87 -1.33 0.18 -22.75
N VAL A 88 -0.16 0.23 -23.39
CA VAL A 88 0.59 -0.91 -23.91
C VAL A 88 1.99 -1.07 -23.31
N ASP A 89 2.48 -0.06 -22.61
CA ASP A 89 3.80 -0.05 -21.95
C ASP A 89 3.76 0.61 -20.56
N GLN A 90 4.87 0.51 -19.83
CA GLN A 90 4.97 1.02 -18.46
C GLN A 90 4.95 2.56 -18.38
N LYS A 91 5.39 3.27 -19.43
CA LYS A 91 5.42 4.74 -19.42
C LYS A 91 3.99 5.28 -19.51
N GLN A 92 3.19 4.71 -20.41
CA GLN A 92 1.78 5.05 -20.55
C GLN A 92 0.98 4.65 -19.31
N ALA A 93 1.24 3.45 -18.76
CA ALA A 93 0.64 3.04 -17.49
C ALA A 93 0.95 4.04 -16.36
N GLY A 94 2.18 4.56 -16.30
CA GLY A 94 2.61 5.49 -15.25
C GLY A 94 1.94 6.84 -15.37
N LYS A 95 1.85 7.35 -16.59
CA LYS A 95 1.11 8.57 -16.88
C LYS A 95 -0.36 8.44 -16.46
N GLU A 96 -1.03 7.37 -16.87
CA GLU A 96 -2.45 7.21 -16.57
C GLU A 96 -2.72 6.95 -15.08
N ILE A 97 -1.81 6.23 -14.40
CA ILE A 97 -1.91 6.03 -12.95
C ILE A 97 -1.70 7.32 -12.15
N LEU A 98 -0.89 8.26 -12.64
CA LEU A 98 -0.80 9.60 -12.05
C LEU A 98 -2.06 10.43 -12.33
N ASN A 99 -2.56 10.39 -13.57
CA ASN A 99 -3.76 11.14 -13.97
C ASN A 99 -4.97 10.78 -13.11
N VAL A 100 -5.18 9.49 -12.80
CA VAL A 100 -6.36 9.08 -12.02
C VAL A 100 -6.38 9.61 -10.59
N ILE A 101 -5.21 9.92 -9.99
CA ILE A 101 -5.17 10.55 -8.67
C ILE A 101 -5.74 11.98 -8.75
N ALA A 102 -5.34 12.73 -9.78
CA ALA A 102 -5.88 14.07 -10.03
C ALA A 102 -7.37 14.02 -10.40
N THR A 103 -7.77 13.11 -11.30
CA THR A 103 -9.18 12.97 -11.70
C THR A 103 -10.08 12.59 -10.51
N ALA A 104 -9.62 11.69 -9.62
CA ALA A 104 -10.36 11.33 -8.42
C ALA A 104 -10.50 12.52 -7.46
N HIS A 105 -9.45 13.32 -7.29
CA HIS A 105 -9.49 14.54 -6.49
C HIS A 105 -10.53 15.54 -7.01
N GLU A 106 -10.52 15.84 -8.31
CA GLU A 106 -11.48 16.75 -8.93
C GLU A 106 -12.92 16.25 -8.81
N ALA A 107 -13.15 14.94 -8.95
CA ALA A 107 -14.47 14.36 -8.76
C ALA A 107 -14.99 14.53 -7.33
N LEU A 108 -14.13 14.41 -6.32
CA LEU A 108 -14.49 14.66 -4.92
C LEU A 108 -14.73 16.14 -4.65
N LEU A 109 -13.91 17.03 -5.21
CA LEU A 109 -14.11 18.48 -5.13
C LEU A 109 -15.45 18.90 -5.70
N GLN A 110 -15.81 18.37 -6.87
CA GLN A 110 -17.11 18.63 -7.48
C GLN A 110 -18.24 18.07 -6.61
N ALA A 111 -18.11 16.85 -6.11
CA ALA A 111 -19.12 16.25 -5.25
C ALA A 111 -19.35 17.06 -3.95
N GLU A 112 -18.29 17.58 -3.32
CA GLU A 112 -18.42 18.39 -2.10
C GLU A 112 -19.16 19.71 -2.37
N LYS A 113 -18.94 20.36 -3.53
CA LYS A 113 -19.65 21.59 -3.92
C LYS A 113 -21.17 21.43 -4.03
N TYR A 114 -21.64 20.23 -4.37
CA TYR A 114 -23.06 19.93 -4.56
C TYR A 114 -23.66 19.12 -3.39
N SER A 115 -22.88 18.87 -2.33
CA SER A 115 -23.38 18.21 -1.12
C SER A 115 -24.20 19.21 -0.30
N TYR A 116 -25.46 18.87 -0.02
CA TYR A 116 -26.25 19.59 0.99
C TYR A 116 -25.68 19.27 2.38
N PRO A 117 -25.65 20.25 3.31
CA PRO A 117 -25.36 19.94 4.72
C PRO A 117 -26.41 18.95 5.21
N GLU A 118 -25.99 17.76 5.66
CA GLU A 118 -26.88 16.82 6.32
C GLU A 118 -27.46 17.49 7.58
N LYS A 119 -28.76 17.29 7.82
CA LYS A 119 -29.56 18.00 8.84
C LYS A 119 -29.10 17.78 10.28
N ASP A 120 -28.15 16.89 10.50
CA ASP A 120 -27.79 16.38 11.82
C ASP A 120 -26.54 17.08 12.38
N GLY A 121 -25.91 17.99 11.62
CA GLY A 121 -24.81 18.83 12.11
C GLY A 121 -23.53 18.07 12.54
N THR A 122 -23.44 16.76 12.27
CA THR A 122 -22.40 15.89 12.84
C THR A 122 -21.19 15.61 11.95
N PHE A 123 -21.00 16.30 10.82
CA PHE A 123 -19.78 16.10 10.02
C PHE A 123 -19.29 17.39 9.31
N ASP A 124 -18.55 18.22 10.03
CA ASP A 124 -17.77 19.36 9.50
C ASP A 124 -16.54 18.95 8.65
N ASN A 125 -16.31 17.65 8.45
CA ASN A 125 -15.12 17.18 7.72
C ASN A 125 -15.40 16.97 6.23
N PRO A 126 -14.51 17.43 5.33
CA PRO A 126 -14.65 17.25 3.88
C PRO A 126 -14.64 15.76 3.47
N ALA A 127 -15.36 15.42 2.38
CA ALA A 127 -15.40 14.07 1.83
C ALA A 127 -14.03 13.68 1.24
N THR A 128 -13.23 12.96 2.02
CA THR A 128 -11.86 12.57 1.66
C THR A 128 -11.67 11.06 1.76
N VAL A 129 -10.68 10.54 1.04
CA VAL A 129 -10.39 9.09 0.98
C VAL A 129 -8.89 8.81 1.05
N SER A 130 -8.51 7.70 1.66
CA SER A 130 -7.31 6.97 1.26
C SER A 130 -7.59 6.30 -0.09
N LEU A 131 -6.67 6.36 -1.05
CA LEU A 131 -6.86 5.84 -2.40
C LEU A 131 -5.63 5.07 -2.87
N MET A 132 -5.84 3.89 -3.44
CA MET A 132 -4.86 3.12 -4.17
C MET A 132 -5.42 2.75 -5.54
N ALA A 133 -4.71 3.10 -6.60
CA ALA A 133 -5.07 2.75 -7.97
C ALA A 133 -3.92 1.98 -8.62
N GLY A 134 -4.21 0.93 -9.38
CA GLY A 134 -3.19 0.10 -9.98
C GLY A 134 -3.54 -0.54 -11.32
N ILE A 135 -2.50 -0.84 -12.10
CA ILE A 135 -2.55 -1.60 -13.35
C ILE A 135 -1.57 -2.77 -13.24
N ILE A 136 -2.05 -3.98 -13.46
CA ILE A 136 -1.23 -5.17 -13.65
C ILE A 136 -1.24 -5.51 -15.13
N MET A 137 -0.09 -5.54 -15.80
CA MET A 137 -0.01 -5.76 -17.25
C MET A 137 1.20 -6.59 -17.66
N GLU A 138 1.07 -7.31 -18.77
CA GLU A 138 2.19 -8.00 -19.42
C GLU A 138 3.17 -6.97 -20.00
N ILE A 139 4.47 -7.12 -19.71
CA ILE A 139 5.53 -6.27 -20.25
C ILE A 139 5.85 -6.72 -21.67
N GLN A 140 5.67 -5.83 -22.64
CA GLN A 140 6.15 -6.04 -24.01
C GLN A 140 7.64 -5.71 -24.09
N HIS A 141 8.46 -6.66 -24.52
CA HIS A 141 9.89 -6.44 -24.72
C HIS A 141 10.13 -5.87 -26.13
N PRO A 142 10.72 -4.67 -26.29
CA PRO A 142 10.83 -3.98 -27.57
C PRO A 142 11.75 -4.67 -28.59
N ASN A 143 12.55 -5.66 -28.18
CA ASN A 143 13.35 -6.51 -29.07
C ASN A 143 13.45 -7.92 -28.47
N PRO A 144 12.62 -8.91 -28.88
CA PRO A 144 12.91 -10.29 -28.52
C PRO A 144 14.27 -10.66 -29.12
N PRO A 145 15.25 -11.16 -28.34
CA PRO A 145 16.50 -11.67 -28.90
C PRO A 145 16.16 -12.67 -30.00
N ALA A 146 16.76 -12.50 -31.19
CA ALA A 146 16.58 -13.39 -32.32
C ALA A 146 16.62 -14.84 -31.82
N ALA A 147 15.57 -15.60 -32.14
CA ALA A 147 15.47 -16.99 -31.71
C ALA A 147 16.71 -17.72 -32.24
N ASN A 148 17.60 -18.13 -31.33
CA ASN A 148 18.81 -18.83 -31.69
C ASN A 148 18.38 -20.25 -32.08
N PRO A 149 18.46 -20.65 -33.36
CA PRO A 149 17.81 -21.88 -33.85
C PRO A 149 18.41 -23.16 -33.26
N SER A 150 19.56 -23.09 -32.57
CA SER A 150 20.24 -24.24 -31.96
C SER A 150 19.85 -24.53 -30.49
N LYS A 151 18.99 -23.71 -29.87
CA LYS A 151 18.46 -24.01 -28.52
C LYS A 151 16.99 -24.38 -28.63
N SER A 152 16.63 -25.54 -28.07
CA SER A 152 15.22 -25.91 -27.85
C SER A 152 14.48 -24.71 -27.21
N PRO A 153 13.21 -24.47 -27.57
CA PRO A 153 12.49 -23.29 -27.11
C PRO A 153 12.25 -23.44 -25.61
N THR A 154 13.20 -22.98 -24.79
CA THR A 154 12.94 -22.73 -23.38
C THR A 154 11.83 -21.69 -23.37
N LYS A 155 10.61 -22.07 -22.95
CA LYS A 155 9.47 -21.15 -22.77
C LYS A 155 9.99 -19.95 -21.98
N LYS A 156 10.28 -18.83 -22.65
CA LYS A 156 10.64 -17.59 -21.96
C LYS A 156 9.42 -17.20 -21.13
N ARG A 157 9.55 -17.33 -19.81
CA ARG A 157 8.51 -16.86 -18.88
C ARG A 157 8.33 -15.38 -19.14
N LYS A 158 7.09 -14.99 -19.41
CA LYS A 158 6.77 -13.60 -19.69
C LYS A 158 6.81 -12.80 -18.40
N THR A 159 7.25 -11.56 -18.52
CA THR A 159 7.38 -10.65 -17.39
C THR A 159 6.09 -9.82 -17.28
N TRP A 160 5.56 -9.71 -16.08
CA TRP A 160 4.44 -8.83 -15.78
C TRP A 160 4.94 -7.66 -14.94
N SER A 161 4.19 -6.57 -14.93
CA SER A 161 4.45 -5.46 -14.02
C SER A 161 3.15 -5.03 -13.37
N LEU A 162 3.21 -4.81 -12.06
CA LEU A 162 2.30 -3.90 -11.39
C LEU A 162 2.84 -2.48 -11.51
N MET A 163 1.93 -1.54 -11.74
CA MET A 163 2.13 -0.12 -11.49
C MET A 163 1.02 0.36 -10.57
N VAL A 164 1.38 1.06 -9.49
CA VAL A 164 0.43 1.49 -8.46
C VAL A 164 0.77 2.89 -7.99
N ALA A 165 -0.25 3.75 -7.88
CA ALA A 165 -0.19 4.99 -7.13
C ALA A 165 -1.06 4.86 -5.89
N SER A 166 -0.60 5.42 -4.78
CA SER A 166 -1.40 5.46 -3.56
C SER A 166 -1.14 6.70 -2.72
N VAL A 167 -2.20 7.14 -2.05
CA VAL A 167 -2.25 8.19 -1.04
C VAL A 167 -3.06 7.67 0.13
N GLY A 168 -2.55 7.82 1.35
CA GLY A 168 -3.20 7.33 2.56
C GLY A 168 -2.68 5.97 3.04
N SER A 169 -3.56 5.20 3.68
CA SER A 169 -3.16 4.07 4.54
C SER A 169 -3.19 2.70 3.87
N CYS A 170 -3.82 2.56 2.70
CA CYS A 170 -3.87 1.29 1.96
C CYS A 170 -2.46 0.75 1.67
N LYS A 171 -2.28 -0.57 1.78
CA LYS A 171 -0.98 -1.24 1.56
C LYS A 171 -1.05 -2.25 0.42
N ALA A 172 0.08 -2.46 -0.23
CA ALA A 172 0.24 -3.44 -1.29
C ALA A 172 1.44 -4.34 -1.01
N PHE A 173 1.30 -5.62 -1.34
CA PHE A 173 2.29 -6.64 -1.08
C PHE A 173 2.47 -7.53 -2.32
N HIS A 174 3.71 -7.95 -2.54
CA HIS A 174 4.08 -8.94 -3.56
C HIS A 174 4.58 -10.20 -2.87
N TYR A 175 3.95 -11.32 -3.17
CA TYR A 175 4.45 -12.63 -2.80
C TYR A 175 5.09 -13.30 -4.02
N SER A 176 6.39 -13.59 -3.91
CA SER A 176 7.10 -14.32 -4.96
C SER A 176 6.91 -15.82 -4.76
N SER A 177 6.25 -16.48 -5.70
CA SER A 177 6.01 -17.93 -5.62
C SER A 177 7.30 -18.74 -5.73
N ARG A 178 8.33 -18.19 -6.38
CA ARG A 178 9.67 -18.80 -6.47
C ARG A 178 10.44 -18.68 -5.16
N LYS A 179 10.47 -17.49 -4.57
CA LYS A 179 11.26 -17.22 -3.36
C LYS A 179 10.52 -17.62 -2.08
N LYS A 180 9.20 -17.82 -2.16
CA LYS A 180 8.31 -18.07 -1.01
C LYS A 180 8.43 -16.96 0.04
N VAL A 181 8.51 -15.71 -0.44
CA VAL A 181 8.71 -14.52 0.39
C VAL A 181 7.76 -13.42 -0.04
N VAL A 182 7.10 -12.82 0.95
CA VAL A 182 6.36 -11.56 0.83
C VAL A 182 7.32 -10.37 0.89
N THR A 183 7.04 -9.36 0.07
CA THR A 183 7.66 -8.05 0.14
C THR A 183 6.56 -6.99 0.16
N GLN A 184 6.69 -6.02 1.07
CA GLN A 184 5.82 -4.85 1.06
C GLN A 184 6.26 -3.91 -0.07
N MET A 185 5.29 -3.47 -0.87
CA MET A 185 5.54 -2.51 -1.94
C MET A 185 5.68 -1.09 -1.36
N ALA A 186 6.42 -0.22 -2.04
CA ALA A 186 6.73 1.14 -1.57
C ALA A 186 7.43 1.20 -0.19
N TYR A 187 8.14 0.12 0.16
CA TYR A 187 8.98 0.04 1.36
C TYR A 187 10.04 1.16 1.35
N GLY A 188 10.13 1.90 2.47
CA GLY A 188 11.13 2.97 2.63
C GLY A 188 10.72 4.35 2.13
N HIS A 189 9.50 4.53 1.59
CA HIS A 189 8.92 5.87 1.58
C HIS A 189 8.77 6.34 3.03
N PRO A 190 9.10 7.60 3.35
CA PRO A 190 8.93 8.13 4.70
C PRO A 190 7.44 8.09 5.04
N GLN A 191 7.00 7.00 5.66
CA GLN A 191 5.77 6.98 6.43
C GLN A 191 6.10 7.90 7.61
N ARG A 192 5.79 9.20 7.45
CA ARG A 192 5.83 10.11 8.60
C ARG A 192 4.84 9.56 9.64
N PHE A 193 5.04 9.92 10.89
CA PHE A 193 4.20 9.44 11.97
C PHE A 193 2.74 9.77 11.70
N PHE A 194 1.96 8.73 11.54
CA PHE A 194 0.58 8.78 11.13
C PHE A 194 -0.16 7.98 12.19
N SER A 195 -0.76 8.71 13.13
CA SER A 195 -1.62 8.10 14.15
C SER A 195 -2.83 7.47 13.48
N ASN A 196 -3.60 6.66 14.20
CA ASN A 196 -4.89 6.12 13.70
C ASN A 196 -5.88 7.21 13.22
N LEU A 197 -5.62 8.49 13.53
CA LEU A 197 -6.43 9.64 13.10
C LEU A 197 -5.85 10.38 11.89
N ASP A 198 -4.59 10.14 11.53
CA ASP A 198 -3.93 10.75 10.38
C ASP A 198 -3.39 9.64 9.45
N PRO A 199 -4.06 9.28 8.34
CA PRO A 199 -3.60 8.27 7.39
C PRO A 199 -2.39 8.75 6.58
N GLY A 200 -1.96 10.00 6.79
CA GLY A 200 -0.77 10.59 6.21
C GLY A 200 -0.87 11.12 4.81
N GLY A 201 -2.02 10.90 4.18
CA GLY A 201 -2.40 11.51 2.92
C GLY A 201 -3.87 11.21 2.67
N ARG A 202 -4.53 12.11 1.96
CA ARG A 202 -5.96 12.04 1.65
C ARG A 202 -6.23 12.66 0.29
N ILE A 203 -7.02 11.99 -0.53
CA ILE A 203 -7.58 12.54 -1.77
C ILE A 203 -8.93 13.16 -1.47
N GLY A 204 -9.14 14.40 -1.93
CA GLY A 204 -10.36 15.18 -1.70
C GLY A 204 -10.04 16.58 -1.15
N PRO A 205 -11.06 17.41 -0.88
CA PRO A 205 -10.91 18.79 -0.42
C PRO A 205 -10.40 18.86 1.04
N PHE A 206 -9.13 18.56 1.31
CA PHE A 206 -8.61 18.54 2.68
C PHE A 206 -7.92 19.84 3.09
N ILE A 207 -6.81 20.17 2.43
CA ILE A 207 -6.03 21.37 2.75
C ILE A 207 -6.80 22.59 2.27
N ASN A 208 -7.15 23.50 3.19
CA ASN A 208 -7.97 24.68 2.93
C ASN A 208 -9.28 24.34 2.20
N ASN A 209 -9.88 23.17 2.49
CA ASN A 209 -11.09 22.65 1.85
C ASN A 209 -11.01 22.59 0.31
N SER A 210 -9.81 22.47 -0.26
CA SER A 210 -9.62 22.47 -1.72
C SER A 210 -8.54 21.52 -2.20
N CYS A 211 -7.37 21.47 -1.57
CA CYS A 211 -6.25 20.66 -2.06
C CYS A 211 -6.18 19.28 -1.37
N PRO A 212 -5.62 18.25 -2.04
CA PRO A 212 -5.41 16.95 -1.42
C PRO A 212 -4.19 17.01 -0.48
N ASP A 213 -4.14 16.09 0.47
CA ASP A 213 -2.94 15.84 1.27
C ASP A 213 -2.12 14.72 0.65
N LEU A 214 -0.96 15.07 0.09
CA LEU A 214 -0.08 14.14 -0.62
C LEU A 214 1.19 13.82 0.16
N ARG A 215 1.24 14.09 1.48
CA ARG A 215 2.45 13.89 2.32
C ARG A 215 3.03 12.47 2.21
N ASN A 216 2.20 11.46 1.96
CA ASN A 216 2.62 10.08 1.78
C ASN A 216 2.35 9.49 0.38
N PHE A 217 2.12 10.34 -0.62
CA PHE A 217 1.94 9.90 -2.00
C PHE A 217 3.14 9.06 -2.45
N PHE A 218 2.86 7.91 -3.08
CA PHE A 218 3.88 7.15 -3.77
C PHE A 218 3.38 6.60 -5.11
N LEU A 219 4.32 6.47 -6.04
CA LEU A 219 4.17 5.75 -7.30
C LEU A 219 5.21 4.63 -7.31
N TYR A 220 4.75 3.39 -7.47
CA TYR A 220 5.61 2.22 -7.41
C TYR A 220 5.38 1.28 -8.61
N MET A 221 6.47 0.71 -9.12
CA MET A 221 6.45 -0.31 -10.16
C MET A 221 7.10 -1.58 -9.60
N CYS A 222 6.41 -2.71 -9.73
CA CYS A 222 6.88 -4.01 -9.29
C CYS A 222 6.87 -4.99 -10.46
N PRO A 223 8.04 -5.39 -10.99
CA PRO A 223 8.12 -6.52 -11.91
C PRO A 223 7.73 -7.81 -11.18
N CYS A 224 6.83 -8.59 -11.79
CA CYS A 224 6.36 -9.86 -11.25
C CYS A 224 6.42 -10.95 -12.34
N LEU A 225 6.48 -12.20 -11.88
CA LEU A 225 6.47 -13.38 -12.73
C LEU A 225 5.12 -14.06 -12.67
N GLU A 226 4.82 -14.90 -13.67
CA GLU A 226 3.68 -15.81 -13.57
C GLU A 226 3.76 -16.65 -12.29
N GLU A 227 2.59 -16.96 -11.73
CA GLU A 227 2.37 -17.65 -10.45
C GLU A 227 2.66 -16.78 -9.21
N ASP A 228 3.23 -15.58 -9.33
CA ASP A 228 3.32 -14.66 -8.20
C ASP A 228 1.93 -14.16 -7.77
N PHE A 229 1.83 -13.67 -6.53
CA PHE A 229 0.62 -13.06 -6.01
C PHE A 229 0.87 -11.60 -5.69
N ILE A 230 -0.11 -10.76 -6.02
CA ILE A 230 -0.17 -9.37 -5.59
C ILE A 230 -1.43 -9.23 -4.77
N PHE A 231 -1.32 -8.64 -3.59
CA PHE A 231 -2.50 -8.34 -2.78
C PHE A 231 -2.43 -6.94 -2.21
N VAL A 232 -3.58 -6.28 -2.19
CA VAL A 232 -3.76 -4.93 -1.68
C VAL A 232 -4.84 -4.96 -0.61
N VAL A 233 -4.64 -4.15 0.43
CA VAL A 233 -5.48 -4.19 1.62
C VAL A 233 -5.75 -2.79 2.17
N SER A 234 -6.92 -2.58 2.78
CA SER A 234 -7.24 -1.37 3.52
C SER A 234 -6.53 -1.35 4.88
N ASN A 235 -6.60 -0.24 5.59
CA ASN A 235 -6.08 -0.11 6.94
C ASN A 235 -6.72 -1.12 7.92
N GLY A 236 -7.99 -1.49 7.75
CA GLY A 236 -8.62 -2.52 8.59
C GLY A 236 -7.91 -3.88 8.56
N VAL A 237 -7.11 -4.18 7.54
CA VAL A 237 -6.19 -5.32 7.54
C VAL A 237 -4.78 -4.89 7.91
N ALA A 238 -4.26 -3.81 7.30
CA ALA A 238 -2.87 -3.39 7.48
C ALA A 238 -2.53 -3.03 8.93
N ASP A 239 -3.45 -2.38 9.64
CA ASP A 239 -3.29 -1.99 11.04
C ASP A 239 -3.22 -3.21 11.95
N ASN A 240 -3.92 -4.29 11.61
CA ASN A 240 -3.85 -5.55 12.35
C ASN A 240 -2.55 -6.34 12.08
N LEU A 241 -1.71 -5.87 11.16
CA LEU A 241 -0.34 -6.35 10.94
C LEU A 241 0.71 -5.44 11.60
N ASP A 242 0.32 -4.31 12.22
CA ASP A 242 1.24 -3.40 12.89
C ASP A 242 1.47 -3.83 14.35
N PRO A 243 2.72 -4.13 14.76
CA PRO A 243 3.01 -4.63 16.10
C PRO A 243 2.63 -3.66 17.22
N GLU A 244 2.69 -2.34 17.00
CA GLU A 244 2.27 -1.34 17.99
C GLU A 244 0.76 -1.39 18.21
N ILE A 245 -0.02 -1.59 17.14
CA ILE A 245 -1.49 -1.73 17.22
C ILE A 245 -1.88 -3.03 17.91
N LEU A 246 -1.04 -4.06 17.80
CA LEU A 246 -1.16 -5.32 18.55
C LEU A 246 -0.76 -5.19 20.03
N GLY A 247 -0.26 -4.02 20.46
CA GLY A 247 0.20 -3.77 21.82
C GLY A 247 1.56 -4.39 22.14
N LEU A 248 2.35 -4.73 21.11
CA LEU A 248 3.74 -5.14 21.28
C LEU A 248 4.63 -3.91 21.42
N CYS A 249 5.66 -3.99 22.26
CA CYS A 249 6.74 -3.00 22.33
C CYS A 249 7.88 -3.37 21.37
N PRO A 250 8.83 -2.46 21.08
CA PRO A 250 9.98 -2.80 20.25
C PRO A 250 10.83 -3.94 20.83
N GLU A 251 10.97 -4.05 22.15
CA GLU A 251 11.69 -5.15 22.80
C GLU A 251 11.11 -6.53 22.45
N ASP A 252 9.78 -6.64 22.29
CA ASP A 252 9.13 -7.88 21.84
C ASP A 252 9.60 -8.31 20.43
N LEU A 253 10.23 -7.40 19.67
CA LEU A 253 10.71 -7.63 18.30
C LEU A 253 12.24 -7.79 18.21
N ALA A 254 12.91 -8.08 19.33
CA ALA A 254 14.37 -8.23 19.38
C ALA A 254 14.90 -9.32 18.44
N GLU A 255 14.12 -10.37 18.14
CA GLU A 255 14.52 -11.40 17.18
C GLU A 255 14.48 -10.86 15.73
N ILE A 256 13.49 -10.03 15.41
CA ILE A 256 13.32 -9.43 14.08
C ILE A 256 14.50 -8.50 13.78
N SER A 257 14.94 -7.72 14.76
CA SER A 257 16.07 -6.80 14.58
C SER A 257 17.41 -7.50 14.30
N GLN A 258 17.50 -8.80 14.55
CA GLN A 258 18.68 -9.63 14.30
C GLN A 258 18.63 -10.36 12.96
N THR A 259 17.52 -10.26 12.22
CA THR A 259 17.39 -10.94 10.93
C THR A 259 18.27 -10.30 9.85
N PRO A 260 18.87 -11.11 8.94
CA PRO A 260 19.64 -10.55 7.81
C PRO A 260 18.81 -9.63 6.91
N SER A 261 17.52 -9.93 6.73
CA SER A 261 16.60 -9.09 5.98
C SER A 261 16.47 -7.70 6.59
N PHE A 262 16.32 -7.61 7.92
CA PHE A 262 16.27 -6.35 8.63
C PHE A 262 17.58 -5.57 8.53
N SER A 263 18.73 -6.20 8.81
CA SER A 263 20.03 -5.50 8.74
C SER A 263 20.31 -4.93 7.34
N GLN A 264 20.08 -5.72 6.29
CA GLN A 264 20.24 -5.28 4.90
C GLN A 264 19.32 -4.09 4.57
N ARG A 265 18.09 -4.11 5.09
CA ARG A 265 17.11 -3.02 4.88
C ARG A 265 17.54 -1.74 5.56
N ILE A 266 17.99 -1.81 6.82
CA ILE A 266 18.47 -0.64 7.57
C ILE A 266 19.68 -0.01 6.89
N SER A 267 20.68 -0.80 6.51
CA SER A 267 21.87 -0.28 5.80
C SER A 267 21.48 0.48 4.54
N LYS A 268 20.58 -0.08 3.71
CA LYS A 268 20.11 0.57 2.48
C LYS A 268 19.37 1.89 2.74
N MET A 269 18.61 1.99 3.83
CA MET A 269 17.85 3.20 4.18
C MET A 269 18.71 4.29 4.83
N LEU A 270 19.81 3.92 5.47
CA LEU A 270 20.75 4.86 6.08
C LEU A 270 21.81 5.36 5.08
N ASP A 271 22.25 4.51 4.13
CA ASP A 271 23.23 4.88 3.11
C ASP A 271 22.72 5.92 2.10
N THR A 272 21.41 6.00 1.88
CA THR A 272 20.78 7.00 0.98
C THR A 272 20.84 8.45 1.51
N LYS A 273 21.43 8.69 2.69
CA LYS A 273 21.66 10.03 3.26
C LYS A 273 23.06 10.59 3.04
N LYS A 274 23.97 9.95 2.29
CA LYS A 274 25.18 10.67 1.83
C LYS A 274 24.73 11.77 0.86
N PRO A 275 25.03 13.06 1.11
CA PRO A 275 24.66 14.13 0.20
C PRO A 275 25.31 13.83 -1.15
N GLN A 276 24.48 13.55 -2.17
CA GLN A 276 24.91 13.70 -3.53
C GLN A 276 25.31 15.17 -3.67
N GLN A 277 26.61 15.43 -3.85
CA GLN A 277 27.08 16.74 -4.29
C GLN A 277 26.27 17.06 -5.55
N GLN A 278 25.42 18.07 -5.46
CA GLN A 278 24.73 18.59 -6.63
C GLN A 278 25.82 18.95 -7.66
N PRO A 279 25.71 18.51 -8.92
CA PRO A 279 26.53 19.06 -9.98
C PRO A 279 26.26 20.57 -9.98
N GLN A 280 27.29 21.38 -9.71
CA GLN A 280 27.16 22.83 -9.87
C GLN A 280 26.66 23.13 -11.29
N PRO A 281 25.69 24.03 -11.47
CA PRO A 281 25.31 24.47 -12.80
C PRO A 281 26.53 25.11 -13.47
N GLN A 282 27.03 24.47 -14.53
CA GLN A 282 28.01 25.11 -15.41
C GLN A 282 27.31 26.27 -16.11
N LEU A 283 27.68 27.50 -15.76
CA LEU A 283 27.30 28.70 -16.50
C LEU A 283 27.83 28.60 -17.94
N PRO A 284 27.06 29.05 -18.95
CA PRO A 284 27.52 29.08 -20.34
C PRO A 284 28.77 29.96 -20.49
N PRO A 285 29.70 29.60 -21.40
CA PRO A 285 30.94 30.34 -21.58
C PRO A 285 30.65 31.68 -22.27
N GLY A 286 30.81 32.78 -21.55
CA GLY A 286 30.67 34.11 -22.15
C GLY A 286 30.37 35.25 -21.18
N ALA A 287 31.16 35.41 -20.12
CA ALA A 287 31.23 36.68 -19.39
C ALA A 287 32.60 36.80 -18.70
N SER A 288 33.46 37.66 -19.22
CA SER A 288 34.76 38.02 -18.65
C SER A 288 34.59 38.77 -17.32
N PRO A 289 35.37 38.47 -16.27
CA PRO A 289 35.44 39.32 -15.09
C PRO A 289 36.63 40.29 -15.17
N THR A 290 36.39 41.55 -14.80
CA THR A 290 37.40 42.56 -14.53
C THR A 290 37.97 42.42 -13.11
N ALA A 291 39.28 42.71 -13.00
CA ALA A 291 40.22 42.59 -11.87
C ALA A 291 39.79 43.27 -10.55
N SER A 292 39.90 42.62 -9.37
CA SER A 292 41.02 42.58 -8.36
C SER A 292 41.00 43.74 -7.32
N PRO A 293 41.71 43.68 -6.15
CA PRO A 293 42.25 42.56 -5.34
C PRO A 293 42.09 42.69 -3.79
N SER A 294 42.57 41.66 -3.05
CA SER A 294 43.38 41.68 -1.79
C SER A 294 42.90 40.68 -0.72
N ASN A 295 43.69 39.63 -0.46
CA ASN A 295 44.63 39.42 0.67
C ASN A 295 44.02 38.69 1.88
N ASN A 296 44.37 37.41 2.09
CA ASN A 296 45.35 37.01 3.13
C ASN A 296 45.54 35.50 3.24
N SER A 297 46.76 35.14 3.60
CA SER A 297 47.38 33.84 3.79
C SER A 297 46.78 32.99 4.92
N ALA A 298 46.86 31.66 4.81
CA ALA A 298 47.91 30.85 5.48
C ALA A 298 47.53 29.36 5.68
N THR A 299 48.55 28.52 5.46
CA THR A 299 48.87 27.22 6.10
C THR A 299 48.06 25.96 5.74
N THR A 300 48.77 25.11 4.99
CA THR A 300 48.59 23.69 4.72
C THR A 300 48.84 22.81 5.96
N LYS A 301 47.96 21.82 6.19
CA LYS A 301 48.28 20.58 6.92
C LYS A 301 47.66 19.39 6.17
N GLU A 302 48.48 18.38 5.90
CA GLU A 302 48.12 17.10 5.31
C GLU A 302 47.12 16.31 6.18
N PRO A 303 46.21 15.51 5.59
CA PRO A 303 45.39 14.57 6.33
C PRO A 303 46.07 13.19 6.40
N THR A 304 46.20 12.67 7.63
CA THR A 304 46.46 11.26 7.91
C THR A 304 45.28 10.37 7.47
N PRO A 305 45.50 9.12 7.03
CA PRO A 305 44.41 8.23 6.63
C PRO A 305 43.74 7.63 7.87
N ASP A 306 42.43 7.88 8.02
CA ASP A 306 41.61 7.21 9.03
C ASP A 306 41.45 5.70 8.71
N PRO A 307 41.38 4.84 9.74
CA PRO A 307 41.27 3.40 9.58
C PRO A 307 39.86 3.02 9.09
N ALA A 308 39.81 2.04 8.18
CA ALA A 308 38.56 1.50 7.66
C ALA A 308 37.67 0.94 8.80
N PRO A 309 36.36 1.28 8.86
CA PRO A 309 35.47 0.67 9.83
C PRO A 309 35.10 -0.75 9.40
N SER A 310 35.78 -1.73 9.98
CA SER A 310 35.23 -3.07 10.18
C SER A 310 34.31 -3.02 11.41
N ALA A 311 33.01 -3.18 11.22
CA ALA A 311 32.07 -3.38 12.32
C ALA A 311 31.06 -4.46 11.93
N ALA A 312 31.15 -5.60 12.61
CA ALA A 312 30.03 -6.53 12.75
C ALA A 312 28.80 -5.76 13.31
N PRO A 313 27.56 -6.16 12.98
CA PRO A 313 26.38 -5.40 13.38
C PRO A 313 26.24 -5.42 14.91
N THR A 314 26.52 -4.29 15.56
CA THR A 314 26.24 -4.08 16.97
C THR A 314 24.77 -4.39 17.23
N LYS A 315 24.49 -5.30 18.17
CA LYS A 315 23.13 -5.68 18.58
C LYS A 315 22.35 -4.40 18.88
N LEU A 316 21.30 -4.13 18.09
CA LEU A 316 20.49 -2.93 18.23
C LEU A 316 19.74 -3.02 19.57
N ASN A 317 20.01 -2.10 20.49
CA ASN A 317 19.26 -2.02 21.74
C ASN A 317 17.90 -1.38 21.47
N LEU A 318 16.82 -2.15 21.64
CA LEU A 318 15.46 -1.69 21.36
C LEU A 318 14.83 -1.16 22.66
N PRO A 319 14.20 0.02 22.65
CA PRO A 319 13.53 0.60 23.83
C PRO A 319 12.14 -0.03 24.06
N GLU A 320 11.57 0.23 25.24
CA GLU A 320 10.19 -0.16 25.57
C GLU A 320 9.14 0.68 24.82
N ASP A 321 9.40 1.97 24.58
CA ASP A 321 8.48 2.86 23.87
C ASP A 321 8.86 2.98 22.37
N TRP A 322 7.86 2.91 21.50
CA TRP A 322 8.01 3.14 20.06
C TRP A 322 8.47 4.55 19.74
N GLU A 323 8.12 5.55 20.55
CA GLU A 323 8.51 6.94 20.30
C GLU A 323 10.00 7.20 20.48
N ASP A 324 10.67 6.39 21.31
CA ASP A 324 12.12 6.48 21.53
C ASP A 324 12.93 5.92 20.35
N LEU A 325 12.29 5.20 19.42
CA LEU A 325 12.96 4.69 18.23
C LEU A 325 13.07 5.75 17.13
N ASN A 326 14.24 5.75 16.48
CA ASN A 326 14.45 6.46 15.22
C ASN A 326 13.33 6.08 14.21
N PRO A 327 12.68 7.06 13.55
CA PRO A 327 11.57 6.81 12.61
C PRO A 327 11.88 5.76 11.53
N VAL A 328 13.12 5.76 11.01
CA VAL A 328 13.56 4.82 9.97
C VAL A 328 13.60 3.40 10.51
N ILE A 329 14.16 3.22 11.71
CA ILE A 329 14.26 1.92 12.39
C ILE A 329 12.88 1.41 12.79
N ARG A 330 12.05 2.27 13.40
CA ARG A 330 10.67 1.97 13.76
C ARG A 330 9.85 1.48 12.56
N ASN A 331 9.87 2.21 11.45
CA ASN A 331 9.17 1.83 10.24
C ASN A 331 9.69 0.51 9.64
N ALA A 332 11.00 0.29 9.68
CA ALA A 332 11.60 -0.94 9.20
C ALA A 332 11.21 -2.15 10.07
N LEU A 333 11.18 -2.00 11.40
CA LEU A 333 10.76 -3.06 12.32
C LEU A 333 9.29 -3.43 12.11
N LYS A 334 8.41 -2.44 12.05
CA LYS A 334 6.98 -2.65 11.81
C LYS A 334 6.72 -3.37 10.49
N SER A 335 7.41 -2.95 9.42
CA SER A 335 7.24 -3.56 8.11
C SER A 335 7.88 -4.96 8.02
N GLU A 336 9.00 -5.21 8.70
CA GLU A 336 9.56 -6.56 8.80
C GLU A 336 8.62 -7.50 9.56
N TYR A 337 8.05 -7.05 10.69
CA TYR A 337 7.02 -7.79 11.43
C TYR A 337 5.82 -8.14 10.53
N ALA A 338 5.24 -7.14 9.85
CA ALA A 338 4.11 -7.35 8.95
C ALA A 338 4.44 -8.38 7.85
N VAL A 339 5.63 -8.30 7.24
CA VAL A 339 6.10 -9.26 6.22
C VAL A 339 6.26 -10.66 6.79
N GLN A 340 6.83 -10.82 7.99
CA GLN A 340 6.99 -12.12 8.62
C GLN A 340 5.63 -12.74 8.96
N THR A 341 4.71 -11.96 9.53
CA THR A 341 3.32 -12.38 9.81
C THR A 341 2.61 -12.81 8.53
N LEU A 342 2.75 -12.06 7.42
CA LEU A 342 2.17 -12.44 6.13
C LEU A 342 2.77 -13.73 5.57
N ASN A 343 4.08 -13.93 5.69
CA ASN A 343 4.71 -15.20 5.31
C ASN A 343 4.16 -16.36 6.15
N GLN A 344 3.99 -16.17 7.46
CA GLN A 344 3.37 -17.16 8.33
C GLN A 344 1.94 -17.47 7.88
N ILE A 345 1.09 -16.48 7.64
CA ILE A 345 -0.28 -16.67 7.15
C ILE A 345 -0.26 -17.51 5.86
N ILE A 346 0.54 -17.12 4.86
CA ILE A 346 0.62 -17.82 3.58
C ILE A 346 1.10 -19.26 3.73
N ASN A 347 2.09 -19.52 4.61
CA ASN A 347 2.64 -20.85 4.83
C ASN A 347 1.62 -21.83 5.45
N HIS A 348 0.60 -21.33 6.14
CA HIS A 348 -0.49 -22.17 6.67
C HIS A 348 -1.58 -22.50 5.63
N ILE A 349 -1.54 -21.88 4.44
CA ILE A 349 -2.53 -22.11 3.39
C ILE A 349 -2.13 -23.33 2.57
N SER A 350 -2.89 -24.44 2.69
CA SER A 350 -2.58 -25.68 1.97
C SER A 350 -2.71 -25.57 0.45
N ASN A 351 -3.71 -24.82 -0.03
CA ASN A 351 -3.91 -24.53 -1.44
C ASN A 351 -3.98 -23.02 -1.65
N LEU A 352 -2.83 -22.43 -2.02
CA LEU A 352 -2.72 -20.99 -2.21
C LEU A 352 -3.42 -20.57 -3.50
N THR A 353 -4.50 -19.82 -3.33
CA THR A 353 -5.30 -19.20 -4.39
C THR A 353 -5.64 -17.77 -3.95
N PRO A 354 -6.10 -16.90 -4.86
CA PRO A 354 -6.53 -15.56 -4.48
C PRO A 354 -7.59 -15.57 -3.36
N SER A 355 -8.57 -16.48 -3.44
CA SER A 355 -9.64 -16.57 -2.45
C SER A 355 -9.13 -17.02 -1.09
N THR A 356 -8.34 -18.11 -1.05
CA THR A 356 -7.82 -18.62 0.22
C THR A 356 -6.88 -17.63 0.91
N LEU A 357 -6.13 -16.83 0.14
CA LEU A 357 -5.33 -15.75 0.71
C LEU A 357 -6.20 -14.60 1.23
N VAL A 358 -7.21 -14.14 0.48
CA VAL A 358 -8.15 -13.11 0.95
C VAL A 358 -8.85 -13.52 2.24
N ASP A 359 -9.39 -14.74 2.29
CA ASP A 359 -10.06 -15.25 3.50
C ASP A 359 -9.08 -15.32 4.68
N SER A 360 -7.86 -15.83 4.47
CA SER A 360 -6.86 -15.94 5.55
C SER A 360 -6.44 -14.58 6.13
N LEU A 361 -6.34 -13.54 5.30
CA LEU A 361 -6.02 -12.17 5.75
C LEU A 361 -7.14 -11.57 6.60
N LEU A 362 -8.39 -11.79 6.20
CA LEU A 362 -9.57 -11.27 6.90
C LEU A 362 -9.87 -12.07 8.18
N ASP A 363 -9.65 -13.38 8.16
CA ASP A 363 -9.75 -14.24 9.33
C ASP A 363 -8.68 -13.89 10.36
N TYR A 364 -7.43 -13.65 9.93
CA TYR A 364 -6.38 -13.16 10.82
C TYR A 364 -6.79 -11.84 11.51
N SER A 365 -7.26 -10.86 10.74
CA SER A 365 -7.72 -9.56 11.29
C SER A 365 -8.89 -9.73 12.26
N SER A 366 -9.84 -10.62 11.94
CA SER A 366 -10.96 -10.96 12.81
C SER A 366 -10.53 -11.64 14.11
N ASN A 367 -9.54 -12.54 14.04
CA ASN A 367 -9.04 -13.29 15.18
C ASN A 367 -8.28 -12.39 16.15
N VAL A 368 -7.37 -11.56 15.63
CA VAL A 368 -6.63 -10.56 16.43
C VAL A 368 -7.58 -9.63 17.17
N THR A 369 -8.61 -9.13 16.49
CA THR A 369 -9.55 -8.16 17.09
C THR A 369 -10.61 -8.78 18.00
N LYS A 370 -10.64 -10.11 18.15
CA LYS A 370 -11.70 -10.84 18.86
C LYS A 370 -11.94 -10.32 20.28
N GLU A 371 -10.89 -10.16 21.08
CA GLU A 371 -11.03 -9.72 22.48
C GLU A 371 -11.49 -8.26 22.57
N ARG A 372 -11.01 -7.40 21.67
CA ARG A 372 -11.47 -6.01 21.58
C ARG A 372 -12.95 -5.93 21.19
N ARG A 373 -13.41 -6.78 20.27
CA ARG A 373 -14.85 -6.88 19.90
C ARG A 373 -15.68 -7.42 21.06
N ASN A 374 -15.21 -8.43 21.78
CA ASN A 374 -15.88 -8.99 22.96
C ASN A 374 -16.03 -7.95 24.08
N PHE A 375 -14.99 -7.15 24.33
CA PHE A 375 -15.04 -6.05 25.29
C PHE A 375 -16.14 -5.04 24.95
N LEU A 376 -16.20 -4.59 23.70
CA LEU A 376 -17.20 -3.62 23.26
C LEU A 376 -18.63 -4.18 23.26
N LYS A 377 -18.81 -5.49 22.98
CA LYS A 377 -20.12 -6.15 23.14
C LYS A 377 -20.57 -6.14 24.61
N LYS A 378 -19.65 -6.41 25.53
CA LYS A 378 -19.93 -6.45 26.97
C LYS A 378 -20.09 -5.06 27.59
N TYR A 379 -19.35 -4.07 27.07
CA TYR A 379 -19.32 -2.70 27.58
C TYR A 379 -19.47 -1.65 26.45
N PRO A 380 -20.64 -1.53 25.80
CA PRO A 380 -20.82 -0.71 24.60
C PRO A 380 -20.48 0.78 24.75
N HIS A 381 -20.59 1.32 25.96
CA HIS A 381 -20.32 2.73 26.27
C HIS A 381 -18.90 2.98 26.80
N ARG A 382 -18.06 1.94 26.90
CA ARG A 382 -16.68 2.07 27.39
C ARG A 382 -15.71 2.03 26.22
N LYS A 383 -14.69 2.88 26.30
CA LYS A 383 -13.52 2.74 25.43
C LYS A 383 -12.68 1.55 25.92
N PRO A 384 -12.27 0.63 25.04
CA PRO A 384 -11.28 -0.38 25.41
C PRO A 384 -9.99 0.30 25.87
N PRO A 385 -9.20 -0.34 26.74
CA PRO A 385 -7.87 0.13 27.08
C PRO A 385 -7.05 0.45 25.81
N LYS A 386 -6.25 1.53 25.87
CA LYS A 386 -5.36 1.90 24.77
C LYS A 386 -4.40 0.74 24.47
N GLN A 387 -4.18 0.50 23.17
CA GLN A 387 -3.21 -0.44 22.55
C GLN A 387 -2.51 -1.36 23.57
N SER A 388 -3.16 -2.47 23.91
CA SER A 388 -2.64 -3.42 24.89
C SER A 388 -2.70 -4.83 24.34
N LYS A 389 -1.77 -5.68 24.78
CA LYS A 389 -1.74 -7.11 24.45
C LYS A 389 -3.03 -7.84 24.83
N ALA A 390 -3.79 -7.31 25.80
CA ALA A 390 -5.08 -7.87 26.23
C ALA A 390 -6.23 -7.57 25.25
N TYR A 391 -6.14 -6.48 24.49
CA TYR A 391 -7.15 -6.10 23.49
C TYR A 391 -6.45 -5.68 22.18
N PRO A 392 -5.76 -6.62 21.51
CA PRO A 392 -4.94 -6.27 20.35
C PRO A 392 -5.81 -5.88 19.15
N GLY A 393 -5.17 -5.22 18.19
CA GLY A 393 -5.75 -4.92 16.89
C GLY A 393 -6.59 -3.64 16.84
N HIS A 394 -6.91 -3.25 15.61
CA HIS A 394 -7.75 -2.11 15.28
C HIS A 394 -9.09 -2.57 14.70
N LEU A 395 -10.17 -1.93 15.15
CA LEU A 395 -11.51 -2.19 14.60
C LEU A 395 -11.78 -1.19 13.50
N ASP A 396 -11.92 -1.69 12.28
CA ASP A 396 -12.30 -0.92 11.10
C ASP A 396 -13.05 -1.80 10.08
N HIS A 397 -13.44 -1.22 8.95
CA HIS A 397 -13.74 -1.99 7.76
C HIS A 397 -12.45 -2.56 7.17
N ALA A 398 -12.44 -3.87 6.92
CA ALA A 398 -11.26 -4.59 6.46
C ALA A 398 -11.52 -5.18 5.09
N THR A 399 -10.77 -4.69 4.08
CA THR A 399 -10.88 -5.10 2.69
C THR A 399 -9.56 -5.66 2.19
N ALA A 400 -9.63 -6.77 1.46
CA ALA A 400 -8.51 -7.37 0.77
C ALA A 400 -8.88 -7.70 -0.69
N ILE A 401 -7.95 -7.43 -1.60
CA ILE A 401 -8.01 -7.84 -3.00
C ILE A 401 -6.73 -8.60 -3.32
N CYS A 402 -6.83 -9.78 -3.90
CA CYS A 402 -5.69 -10.59 -4.30
C CYS A 402 -5.75 -10.95 -5.78
N PHE A 403 -4.62 -10.85 -6.45
CA PHE A 403 -4.40 -11.20 -7.85
C PHE A 403 -3.34 -12.30 -7.94
N GLU A 404 -3.65 -13.36 -8.67
CA GLU A 404 -2.66 -14.32 -9.15
C GLU A 404 -2.16 -13.85 -10.52
N ILE A 405 -0.85 -13.74 -10.69
CA ILE A 405 -0.25 -13.36 -11.96
C ILE A 405 -0.30 -14.57 -12.90
N LYS A 406 -1.35 -14.62 -13.71
CA LYS A 406 -1.47 -15.60 -14.79
C LYS A 406 -2.28 -15.04 -15.95
N ARG A 407 -2.09 -15.59 -17.15
CA ARG A 407 -2.93 -15.27 -18.30
C ARG A 407 -4.35 -15.84 -18.09
N PRO A 408 -5.39 -15.15 -18.59
CA PRO A 408 -6.71 -15.75 -18.65
C PRO A 408 -6.64 -17.04 -19.48
N LYS A 409 -7.31 -18.09 -19.02
CA LYS A 409 -7.56 -19.26 -19.87
C LYS A 409 -8.33 -18.78 -21.10
N VAL A 410 -7.72 -18.87 -22.28
CA VAL A 410 -8.45 -18.65 -23.54
C VAL A 410 -9.46 -19.80 -23.63
N PRO A 411 -10.77 -19.55 -23.76
CA PRO A 411 -11.72 -20.61 -24.06
C PRO A 411 -11.21 -21.33 -25.31
N ALA A 412 -11.17 -22.67 -25.29
CA ALA A 412 -10.89 -23.42 -26.51
C ALA A 412 -11.86 -22.92 -27.60
N PRO A 413 -11.41 -22.72 -28.85
CA PRO A 413 -12.32 -22.40 -29.93
C PRO A 413 -13.42 -23.46 -29.96
N SER A 414 -14.67 -22.99 -29.92
CA SER A 414 -15.85 -23.83 -30.10
C SER A 414 -15.64 -24.71 -31.35
N PRO A 415 -15.83 -26.05 -31.28
CA PRO A 415 -15.73 -26.94 -32.44
C PRO A 415 -16.94 -26.79 -33.37
N ALA A 416 -17.22 -25.57 -33.83
CA ALA A 416 -18.28 -25.28 -34.78
C ALA A 416 -17.88 -24.09 -35.66
N GLN A 417 -17.26 -24.40 -36.80
CA GLN A 417 -17.42 -23.80 -38.14
C GLN A 417 -16.23 -24.25 -39.01
N ILE A 418 -16.33 -25.49 -39.53
CA ILE A 418 -15.70 -25.93 -40.78
C ILE A 418 -16.85 -26.38 -41.68
#